data_AF-A0A7J8UE28-F1
#
_entry.id   AF-A0A7J8UE28-F1
#
_cell.length_a   1.000
_cell.length_b   1.000
_cell.length_c   1.000
_cell.angle_alpha   90.00
_cell.angle_beta   90.00
_cell.angle_gamma   90.00
#
_symmetry.space_group_name_H-M   'P 1'
#
loop_
_entity.id
_entity.type
_entity.pdbx_description
1 polymer ?
#
loop_
_entity_poly.entity_id
_entity_poly.type
_entity_poly.pdbx_seq_one_letter_code
_entity_poly.pdbx_strand_id
1 'polypeptide(L)' 'MVIQESALKLYPTLCEVKGLTEDECYSTLSKISDHPTQMLIFFSLLSSVRLE' A
#
# COMPACT_ATOMS: atom_id res chain seq x y z
N MET A 1 15.29 -6.75 -4.74
CA MET A 1 15.12 -5.78 -3.62
C MET A 1 13.66 -5.88 -3.16
N VAL A 2 13.39 -6.67 -2.11
CA VAL A 2 12.03 -7.19 -1.78
C VAL A 2 10.99 -6.08 -1.54
N ILE A 3 11.43 -4.93 -1.03
CA ILE A 3 10.56 -3.77 -0.74
C ILE A 3 10.06 -3.08 -2.02
N GLN A 4 10.92 -2.91 -3.03
CA GLN A 4 10.54 -2.29 -4.31
C GLN A 4 9.53 -3.15 -5.07
N GLU A 5 9.73 -4.47 -5.10
CA GLU A 5 8.77 -5.39 -5.73
C GLU A 5 7.41 -5.36 -5.04
N SER A 6 7.40 -5.19 -3.71
CA SER A 6 6.16 -5.06 -2.94
C SER A 6 5.47 -3.73 -3.24
N ALA A 7 6.22 -2.62 -3.29
CA ALA A 7 5.69 -1.30 -3.66
C ALA A 7 5.08 -1.29 -5.08
N LEU A 8 5.75 -1.93 -6.04
CA LEU A 8 5.27 -2.06 -7.42
C LEU A 8 3.97 -2.87 -7.52
N LYS A 9 3.82 -3.92 -6.70
CA LYS A 9 2.58 -4.70 -6.64
C LYS A 9 1.44 -3.95 -5.96
N LEU A 10 1.76 -3.03 -5.04
CA LEU A 10 0.79 -2.27 -4.25
C LEU A 10 0.29 -1.02 -4.95
N TYR A 11 1.11 -0.41 -5.80
CA TYR A 11 0.75 0.81 -6.52
C TYR A 11 -0.58 0.69 -7.29
N PRO A 12 -0.83 -0.38 -8.09
CA PRO A 12 -2.10 -0.53 -8.79
C PRO A 12 -3.30 -0.61 -7.85
N THR A 13 -3.18 -1.36 -6.74
CA THR A 13 -4.25 -1.50 -5.75
C THR A 13 -4.56 -0.18 -5.05
N LEU A 14 -3.55 0.64 -4.78
CA LEU A 14 -3.75 1.98 -4.21
C LEU A 14 -4.43 2.92 -5.22
N CYS A 15 -4.07 2.86 -6.50
CA CYS A 15 -4.73 3.63 -7.57
C CYS A 15 -6.21 3.28 -7.76
N GLU A 16 -6.63 2.07 -7.40
CA GLU A 16 -8.03 1.65 -7.44
C GLU A 16 -8.86 2.17 -6.25
N VAL A 17 -8.21 2.70 -5.21
CA VAL A 17 -8.90 3.28 -4.05
C VAL A 17 -9.54 4.61 -4.44
N LYS A 18 -10.87 4.63 -4.49
CA LYS A 18 -11.64 5.83 -4.83
C LYS A 18 -11.38 6.94 -3.80
N GLY A 19 -10.96 8.11 -4.29
CA GLY A 19 -10.70 9.30 -3.47
C GLY A 19 -9.24 9.43 -3.01
N LEU A 20 -8.38 8.46 -3.32
CA LEU A 20 -6.95 8.57 -3.10
C LEU A 20 -6.30 9.33 -4.27
N THR A 21 -5.53 10.37 -3.96
CA THR A 21 -4.75 11.11 -4.95
C THR A 21 -3.41 10.43 -5.23
N GLU A 22 -2.79 10.77 -6.37
CA GLU A 22 -1.47 10.25 -6.73
C GLU A 22 -0.40 10.60 -5.68
N ASP A 23 -0.45 11.81 -5.11
CA ASP A 23 0.45 12.23 -4.03
C ASP A 23 0.26 11.39 -2.75
N GLU A 24 -0.98 11.02 -2.42
CA GLU A 24 -1.27 10.15 -1.28
C GLU A 24 -0.84 8.70 -1.53
N CYS A 25 -0.94 8.22 -2.78
CA CYS A 25 -0.33 6.95 -3.20
C CYS A 25 1.18 6.96 -2.97
N TYR A 26 1.88 7.98 -3.44
CA TYR A 26 3.34 8.10 -3.27
C TYR A 26 3.74 8.23 -1.80
N SER A 27 3.02 9.05 -1.03
CA SER A 27 3.23 9.21 0.42
C SER A 27 2.99 7.90 1.18
N THR A 28 2.04 7.09 0.74
CA THR A 28 1.78 5.76 1.32
C THR A 28 2.91 4.80 0.99
N LEU A 29 3.36 4.76 -0.27
CA LEU A 29 4.45 3.88 -0.71
C LEU A 29 5.80 4.25 -0.11
N SER A 30 6.08 5.53 0.13
CA SER A 30 7.34 5.96 0.76
C SER A 30 7.47 5.42 2.20
N LYS A 31 6.36 5.33 2.92
CA LYS A 31 6.30 4.74 4.27
C LYS A 31 6.57 3.23 4.31
N ILE A 32 6.52 2.51 3.17
CA ILE A 32 6.95 1.10 3.11
C ILE A 32 8.42 0.99 3.51
N SER A 33 9.24 1.97 3.12
CA SER A 33 10.67 1.95 3.45
C SER A 33 10.89 2.06 4.96
N ASP A 34 10.06 2.84 5.66
CA ASP A 34 10.19 3.06 7.10
C ASP A 34 9.63 1.89 7.92
N HIS A 35 8.53 1.29 7.46
CA HIS A 35 7.80 0.23 8.18
C HIS A 35 7.35 -0.93 7.28
N PRO A 36 8.28 -1.66 6.63
CA PRO A 36 7.94 -2.65 5.60
C PRO A 36 7.07 -3.80 6.11
N THR A 37 7.31 -4.27 7.34
CA THR A 37 6.54 -5.36 7.94
C THR A 37 5.10 -4.97 8.27
N GLN A 38 4.86 -3.72 8.70
CA GLN A 38 3.52 -3.26 9.05
C GLN A 38 2.65 -3.09 7.80
N MET A 39 3.21 -2.57 6.71
CA MET A 39 2.49 -2.50 5.43
C MET A 39 2.23 -3.89 4.86
N LEU A 40 3.20 -4.82 4.91
CA LEU A 40 2.96 -6.19 4.47
C LEU A 40 1.80 -6.86 5.22
N ILE A 41 1.69 -6.66 6.54
CA ILE A 41 0.56 -7.16 7.34
C ILE A 41 -0.74 -6.47 6.92
N PHE A 42 -0.77 -5.14 6.87
CA PHE A 42 -1.96 -4.39 6.47
C PHE A 42 -2.47 -4.80 5.09
N PHE A 43 -1.57 -5.04 4.13
CA PHE A 43 -1.93 -5.47 2.78
C PHE A 43 -2.28 -6.95 2.65
N SER A 44 -1.81 -7.80 3.55
CA SER A 44 -2.22 -9.21 3.61
C SER A 44 -3.54 -9.42 4.35
N LEU A 45 -4.02 -8.44 5.12
CA LEU A 45 -5.38 -8.45 5.64
C LEU A 45 -6.39 -8.37 4.47
N LEU A 46 -7.36 -9.29 4.46
CA LEU A 46 -8.40 -9.38 3.43
C LEU A 46 -9.09 -8.03 3.22
N SER A 47 -9.34 -7.69 1.94
CA SER A 47 -10.04 -6.47 1.50
C SER A 47 -11.34 -6.20 2.30
N SER A 48 -12.03 -7.26 2.73
CA SER A 48 -13.27 -7.19 3.52
C SER A 48 -13.15 -6.58 4.92
N VAL A 49 -11.94 -6.39 5.45
CA VAL A 49 -11.72 -5.83 6.80
C VAL A 49 -11.26 -4.36 6.75
N ARG A 50 -11.06 -3.80 5.55
CA ARG A 50 -10.55 -2.42 5.38
C ARG A 50 -11.63 -1.34 5.32
N LEU A 51 -12.88 -1.73 5.16
CA LEU A 51 -14.03 -0.83 5.23
C LEU A 51 -15.10 -1.49 6.10
N GLU A 52 -15.12 -1.11 7.37
CA GLU A 52 -16.33 -1.11 8.19
C GLU A 52 -16.51 0.28 8.80
#